data_AF-A0AAW9TJC7-F1
#
_entry.id   AF-A0AAW9TJC7-F1
#
_cell.length_a   1.000
_cell.length_b   1.000
_cell.length_c   1.000
_cell.angle_alpha   90.00
_cell.angle_beta   90.00
_cell.angle_gamma   90.00
#
_symmetry.space_group_name_H-M   'P 1'
#
loop_
_entity.id
_entity.type
_entity.pdbx_description
1 polymer ?
#
loop_
_entity_poly.entity_id
_entity_poly.type
_entity_poly.pdbx_seq_one_letter_code
_entity_poly.pdbx_strand_id
1 'polypeptide(L)'
;MEDKDAGQIAKAIARYVEEEKEPSFSNSLLKAFFTLFREQIDAQRNAYEQRRVVNAQNAQRKSGKKRVATKKSESQPIVSVVESPTVQSMALQQIVNVYPKVGTYSGESQIVWDSLTEDEKKRAIDFVPVYIEQTPNSSGQFYLNQYLKAKPWEIHG
;
A
#
# COMPACT_ATOMS: atom_id res chain seq x y z
N MET A 1 10.11 31.47 8.04
CA MET A 1 8.68 31.21 7.79
C MET A 1 7.93 31.83 8.92
N GLU A 2 7.00 32.72 8.63
CA GLU A 2 6.20 33.40 9.66
C GLU A 2 4.89 32.63 9.91
N ASP A 3 4.28 32.78 11.08
CA ASP A 3 3.01 32.10 11.41
C ASP A 3 1.89 32.40 10.40
N LYS A 4 1.91 33.61 9.81
CA LYS A 4 1.00 34.01 8.73
C LYS A 4 1.12 33.13 7.48
N ASP A 5 2.34 32.66 7.18
CA ASP A 5 2.64 31.84 6.01
C ASP A 5 2.15 30.39 6.21
N ALA A 6 2.29 29.87 7.43
CA ALA A 6 1.78 28.55 7.78
C ALA A 6 0.24 28.50 7.68
N GLY A 7 -0.44 29.55 8.19
CA GLY A 7 -1.89 29.68 8.05
C GLY A 7 -2.35 29.77 6.58
N GLN A 8 -1.58 30.43 5.73
CA GLN A 8 -1.87 30.52 4.29
C GLN A 8 -1.74 29.17 3.58
N ILE A 9 -0.68 28.40 3.86
CA ILE A 9 -0.52 27.05 3.30
C ILE A 9 -1.65 26.13 3.77
N ALA A 10 -1.97 26.13 5.07
CA ALA A 10 -3.03 25.27 5.60
C ALA A 10 -4.38 25.55 4.93
N LYS A 11 -4.72 26.84 4.75
CA LYS A 11 -5.95 27.26 4.05
C LYS A 11 -5.94 26.85 2.58
N ALA A 12 -4.80 26.95 1.93
CA ALA A 12 -4.62 26.54 0.54
C ALA A 12 -4.78 25.04 0.35
N ILE A 13 -4.21 24.22 1.24
CA ILE A 13 -4.37 22.76 1.23
C ILE A 13 -5.86 22.39 1.40
N ALA A 14 -6.55 22.98 2.38
CA ALA A 14 -7.97 22.71 2.60
C ALA A 14 -8.83 23.02 1.36
N ARG A 15 -8.58 24.17 0.73
CA ARG A 15 -9.28 24.55 -0.53
C ARG A 15 -8.95 23.63 -1.70
N TYR A 16 -7.70 23.19 -1.82
CA TYR A 16 -7.32 22.25 -2.88
C TYR A 16 -8.05 20.91 -2.74
N VAL A 17 -8.24 20.43 -1.52
CA VAL A 17 -8.98 19.19 -1.25
C VAL A 17 -10.47 19.33 -1.60
N GLU A 18 -11.08 20.48 -1.32
CA GLU A 18 -12.52 20.73 -1.54
C GLU A 18 -12.87 21.15 -2.97
N GLU A 19 -12.09 22.06 -3.55
CA GLU A 19 -12.39 22.74 -4.83
C GLU A 19 -11.49 22.27 -5.99
N GLU A 20 -10.47 21.45 -5.73
CA GLU A 20 -9.43 21.04 -6.70
C GLU A 20 -8.70 22.21 -7.37
N LYS A 21 -8.75 23.39 -6.74
CA LYS A 21 -8.20 24.62 -7.30
C LYS A 21 -6.81 24.89 -6.76
N GLU A 22 -5.85 25.06 -7.67
CA GLU A 22 -4.48 25.42 -7.31
C GLU A 22 -4.42 26.88 -6.80
N PRO A 23 -3.90 27.13 -5.59
CA PRO A 23 -3.71 28.46 -5.06
C PRO A 23 -2.51 29.15 -5.74
N SER A 24 -2.64 30.46 -5.95
CA SER A 24 -1.53 31.28 -6.40
C SER A 24 -0.77 31.84 -5.19
N PHE A 25 0.50 31.47 -5.07
CA PHE A 25 1.41 32.05 -4.08
C PHE A 25 2.40 32.99 -4.77
N SER A 26 2.59 34.17 -4.21
CA SER A 26 3.69 35.08 -4.57
C SER A 26 5.04 34.61 -4.00
N ASN A 27 5.01 33.85 -2.90
CA ASN A 27 6.20 33.32 -2.24
C ASN A 27 6.59 31.96 -2.81
N SER A 28 7.81 31.85 -3.35
CA SER A 28 8.35 30.63 -3.95
C SER A 28 8.47 29.47 -2.96
N LEU A 29 8.75 29.75 -1.69
CA LEU A 29 8.83 28.74 -0.64
C LEU A 29 7.45 28.15 -0.34
N LEU A 30 6.40 28.98 -0.24
CA LEU A 30 5.04 28.50 -0.02
C LEU A 30 4.51 27.70 -1.20
N LYS A 31 4.88 28.12 -2.41
CA LYS A 31 4.60 27.36 -3.62
C LYS A 31 5.24 25.98 -3.57
N ALA A 32 6.52 25.88 -3.22
CA ALA A 32 7.23 24.60 -3.11
C ALA A 32 6.59 23.68 -2.06
N PHE A 33 6.27 24.20 -0.87
CA PHE A 33 5.56 23.41 0.15
C PHE A 33 4.20 22.94 -0.34
N PHE A 34 3.42 23.83 -0.96
CA PHE A 34 2.13 23.46 -1.50
C PHE A 34 2.24 22.39 -2.59
N THR A 35 3.21 22.48 -3.50
CA THR A 35 3.47 21.45 -4.52
C THR A 35 3.73 20.09 -3.90
N LEU A 36 4.57 20.02 -2.85
CA LEU A 36 4.83 18.77 -2.13
C LEU A 36 3.55 18.18 -1.52
N PHE A 37 2.75 19.00 -0.84
CA PHE A 37 1.48 18.53 -0.26
C PHE A 37 0.48 18.10 -1.33
N ARG A 38 0.40 18.84 -2.44
CA ARG A 38 -0.44 18.48 -3.59
C ARG A 38 -0.08 17.10 -4.13
N GLU A 39 1.19 16.85 -4.41
CA GLU A 39 1.65 15.53 -4.90
C GLU A 39 1.26 14.40 -3.95
N GLN A 40 1.39 14.64 -2.64
CA GLN A 40 1.03 13.65 -1.63
C GLN A 40 -0.49 13.41 -1.55
N ILE A 41 -1.30 14.46 -1.68
CA ILE A 41 -2.77 14.36 -1.72
C ILE A 41 -3.21 13.61 -2.98
N ASP A 42 -2.66 13.95 -4.14
CA ASP A 42 -2.98 13.32 -5.42
C ASP A 42 -2.59 11.84 -5.41
N ALA A 43 -1.42 11.49 -4.88
CA ALA A 43 -0.98 10.11 -4.72
C ALA A 43 -1.94 9.32 -3.80
N GLN A 44 -2.39 9.90 -2.69
CA GLN A 44 -3.35 9.27 -1.80
C GLN A 44 -4.72 9.08 -2.47
N ARG A 45 -5.21 10.09 -3.20
CA ARG A 45 -6.48 10.03 -3.94
C ARG A 45 -6.44 8.93 -5.00
N ASN A 46 -5.38 8.88 -5.80
CA ASN A 46 -5.21 7.85 -6.83
C ASN A 46 -5.11 6.45 -6.20
N ALA A 47 -4.33 6.28 -5.12
CA ALA A 47 -4.27 5.01 -4.40
C ALA A 47 -5.65 4.58 -3.87
N TYR A 48 -6.46 5.51 -3.38
CA TYR A 48 -7.83 5.24 -2.96
C TYR A 48 -8.74 4.85 -4.14
N GLU A 49 -8.65 5.55 -5.27
CA GLU A 49 -9.42 5.23 -6.48
C GLU A 49 -9.07 3.84 -7.03
N GLN A 50 -7.78 3.50 -7.10
CA GLN A 50 -7.33 2.17 -7.49
C GLN A 50 -7.91 1.10 -6.56
N ARG A 51 -7.93 1.35 -5.25
CA ARG A 51 -8.55 0.44 -4.27
C ARG A 51 -10.05 0.32 -4.49
N ARG A 52 -10.76 1.42 -4.80
CA ARG A 52 -12.20 1.37 -5.12
C ARG A 52 -12.48 0.51 -6.34
N VAL A 53 -11.70 0.66 -7.40
CA VAL A 53 -11.84 -0.13 -8.63
C VAL A 53 -11.58 -1.61 -8.37
N VAL A 54 -10.48 -1.94 -7.68
CA VAL A 54 -10.15 -3.34 -7.35
C VAL A 54 -11.20 -3.96 -6.43
N ASN A 55 -11.67 -3.24 -5.41
CA ASN A 55 -12.71 -3.74 -4.52
C ASN A 55 -14.05 -3.91 -5.24
N ALA A 56 -14.43 -2.98 -6.12
CA ALA A 56 -15.61 -3.12 -6.97
C ALA A 56 -15.50 -4.34 -7.90
N GLN A 57 -14.36 -4.55 -8.55
CA GLN A 57 -14.10 -5.74 -9.37
C GLN A 57 -14.15 -7.03 -8.55
N ASN A 58 -13.59 -7.04 -7.34
CA ASN A 58 -13.64 -8.20 -6.45
C ASN A 58 -15.06 -8.50 -5.96
N ALA A 59 -15.87 -7.48 -5.67
CA ALA A 59 -17.30 -7.63 -5.33
C ALA A 59 -18.09 -8.19 -6.52
N GLN A 60 -17.86 -7.66 -7.73
CA GLN A 60 -18.46 -8.18 -8.97
C GLN A 60 -18.10 -9.66 -9.19
N ARG A 61 -16.81 -10.02 -9.06
CA ARG A 61 -16.34 -11.42 -9.13
C ARG A 61 -16.96 -12.34 -8.08
N LYS A 62 -17.28 -11.81 -6.89
CA LYS A 62 -17.95 -12.55 -5.82
C LYS A 62 -19.45 -12.76 -6.11
N SER A 63 -20.11 -11.78 -6.72
CA SER A 63 -21.51 -11.90 -7.16
C SER A 63 -21.69 -12.82 -8.39
N GLY A 64 -20.63 -13.05 -9.17
CA GLY A 64 -20.64 -13.90 -10.37
C GLY A 64 -20.36 -15.38 -10.15
N LYS A 65 -20.10 -15.86 -8.93
CA LYS A 65 -19.84 -17.29 -8.66
C LYS A 65 -21.14 -18.13 -8.66
N LYS A 66 -21.81 -18.21 -9.80
CA LYS A 66 -22.30 -19.51 -10.29
C LYS A 66 -21.15 -20.13 -11.08
N ARG A 67 -20.67 -21.27 -10.59
CA ARG A 67 -19.56 -22.10 -11.10
C ARG A 67 -19.55 -22.20 -12.63
N VAL A 68 -18.40 -21.99 -13.27
CA VAL A 68 -17.82 -22.89 -14.28
C VAL A 68 -16.31 -22.68 -14.31
N ALA A 69 -15.55 -23.78 -14.20
CA ALA A 69 -14.10 -23.81 -14.38
C ALA A 69 -13.75 -23.87 -15.88
N THR A 70 -12.73 -23.15 -16.36
CA THR A 70 -11.70 -23.68 -17.27
C THR A 70 -10.63 -22.63 -17.69
N LYS A 71 -9.37 -23.07 -17.56
CA LYS A 71 -8.19 -22.97 -18.46
C LYS A 71 -7.38 -21.66 -18.61
N LYS A 72 -6.06 -21.89 -18.52
CA LYS A 72 -4.86 -21.07 -18.81
C LYS A 72 -4.99 -20.15 -20.03
N SER A 73 -4.36 -18.97 -19.97
CA SER A 73 -3.44 -18.53 -21.02
C SER A 73 -2.48 -17.44 -20.54
N GLU A 74 -1.21 -17.71 -20.78
CA GLU A 74 -0.01 -16.89 -20.65
C GLU A 74 0.04 -15.83 -21.76
N SER A 75 0.47 -14.60 -21.44
CA SER A 75 1.30 -13.70 -22.27
C SER A 75 1.47 -12.34 -21.57
N GLN A 76 2.69 -12.07 -21.08
CA GLN A 76 3.30 -10.73 -21.02
C GLN A 76 3.85 -10.39 -22.46
N PRO A 77 4.51 -9.24 -22.81
CA PRO A 77 5.31 -8.39 -21.91
C PRO A 77 5.61 -6.88 -22.26
N ILE A 78 6.48 -6.27 -21.42
CA ILE A 78 7.48 -5.14 -21.57
C ILE A 78 7.00 -3.68 -21.84
N VAL A 79 7.60 -2.54 -21.42
CA VAL A 79 8.84 -2.04 -20.73
C VAL A 79 8.47 -0.62 -20.16
N SER A 80 9.04 0.05 -19.15
CA SER A 80 10.41 0.63 -19.06
C SER A 80 10.56 1.38 -17.71
N VAL A 81 11.43 0.93 -16.79
CA VAL A 81 12.77 1.45 -16.42
C VAL A 81 12.83 2.89 -15.87
N VAL A 82 13.16 3.00 -14.57
CA VAL A 82 14.30 3.83 -14.09
C VAL A 82 14.93 3.16 -12.85
N GLU A 83 16.21 2.83 -12.95
CA GLU A 83 17.07 2.24 -11.91
C GLU A 83 17.64 3.30 -10.94
N SER A 84 17.87 2.90 -9.67
CA SER A 84 19.01 3.28 -8.82
C SER A 84 18.93 2.59 -7.44
N PRO A 85 20.05 2.37 -6.73
CA PRO A 85 20.83 1.14 -6.70
C PRO A 85 20.47 0.15 -5.56
N THR A 86 20.47 -1.12 -5.92
CA THR A 86 21.01 -2.30 -5.22
C THR A 86 21.14 -2.29 -3.68
N VAL A 87 20.01 -2.46 -3.01
CA VAL A 87 19.89 -3.45 -1.93
C VAL A 87 18.78 -4.38 -2.40
N GLN A 88 18.94 -5.69 -2.33
CA GLN A 88 17.85 -6.63 -2.58
C GLN A 88 16.82 -6.46 -1.45
N SER A 89 16.09 -5.33 -1.45
CA SER A 89 15.07 -5.08 -0.45
C SER A 89 14.00 -6.11 -0.69
N MET A 90 13.80 -6.98 0.28
CA MET A 90 12.77 -8.00 0.22
C MET A 90 11.45 -7.29 -0.05
N ALA A 91 10.87 -7.54 -1.23
CA ALA A 91 9.68 -6.83 -1.65
C ALA A 91 8.49 -7.40 -0.88
N LEU A 92 7.68 -6.54 -0.27
CA LEU A 92 6.39 -6.92 0.34
C LEU A 92 5.53 -7.75 -0.61
N GLN A 93 5.72 -7.57 -1.92
CA GLN A 93 5.08 -8.37 -2.97
C GLN A 93 5.26 -9.89 -2.80
N GLN A 94 6.38 -10.37 -2.25
CA GLN A 94 6.61 -11.79 -2.05
C GLN A 94 5.62 -12.40 -1.06
N ILE A 95 5.37 -11.73 0.07
CA ILE A 95 4.38 -12.18 1.05
C ILE A 95 2.95 -11.89 0.58
N VAL A 96 2.72 -10.78 -0.12
CA VAL A 96 1.38 -10.41 -0.62
C VAL A 96 0.81 -11.44 -1.60
N ASN A 97 1.65 -12.08 -2.41
CA ASN A 97 1.22 -13.10 -3.36
C ASN A 97 0.80 -14.42 -2.70
N VAL A 98 1.35 -14.72 -1.52
CA VAL A 98 1.13 -16.00 -0.81
C VAL A 98 0.12 -15.83 0.32
N TYR A 99 -0.01 -14.62 0.87
CA TYR A 99 -0.82 -14.37 2.06
C TYR A 99 -2.30 -14.17 1.72
N PRO A 100 -3.22 -14.93 2.35
CA PRO A 100 -4.64 -14.91 1.99
C PRO A 100 -5.38 -13.62 2.41
N LYS A 101 -4.88 -12.86 3.40
CA LYS A 101 -5.58 -11.71 4.01
C LYS A 101 -4.80 -10.38 3.92
N VAL A 102 -4.54 -9.92 2.69
CA VAL A 102 -3.88 -8.62 2.45
C VAL A 102 -4.87 -7.46 2.27
N GLY A 103 -6.08 -7.75 1.75
CA GLY A 103 -6.90 -6.79 1.00
C GLY A 103 -7.38 -5.52 1.72
N THR A 104 -7.63 -5.54 3.02
CA THR A 104 -8.22 -4.37 3.72
C THR A 104 -7.16 -3.37 4.17
N TYR A 105 -5.94 -3.82 4.44
CA TYR A 105 -4.92 -3.05 5.15
C TYR A 105 -3.57 -2.97 4.41
N SER A 106 -3.56 -3.13 3.08
CA SER A 106 -2.30 -3.19 2.30
C SER A 106 -1.39 -1.97 2.50
N GLY A 107 -1.97 -0.77 2.67
CA GLY A 107 -1.20 0.44 2.99
C GLY A 107 -0.55 0.38 4.36
N GLU A 108 -1.25 -0.14 5.38
CA GLU A 108 -0.65 -0.37 6.70
C GLU A 108 0.38 -1.50 6.68
N SER A 109 0.16 -2.54 5.87
CA SER A 109 1.14 -3.61 5.67
C SER A 109 2.44 -3.05 5.09
N GLN A 110 2.37 -2.11 4.14
CA GLN A 110 3.55 -1.42 3.60
C GLN A 110 4.25 -0.57 4.64
N ILE A 111 3.52 0.23 5.42
CA ILE A 111 4.10 1.06 6.49
C ILE A 111 4.83 0.19 7.52
N VAL A 112 4.22 -0.93 7.93
CA VAL A 112 4.85 -1.86 8.88
C VAL A 112 6.04 -2.54 8.23
N TRP A 113 5.94 -2.96 6.98
CA TRP A 113 7.04 -3.58 6.23
C TRP A 113 8.26 -2.67 6.11
N ASP A 114 8.05 -1.40 5.79
CA ASP A 114 9.12 -0.41 5.65
C ASP A 114 9.80 -0.11 6.99
N SER A 115 9.12 -0.38 8.12
CA SER A 115 9.69 -0.28 9.47
C SER A 115 10.48 -1.51 9.92
N LEU A 116 10.39 -2.64 9.21
CA LEU A 116 11.13 -3.87 9.53
C LEU A 116 12.54 -3.82 8.92
N THR A 117 13.50 -4.40 9.64
CA THR A 117 14.85 -4.67 9.12
C THR A 117 14.82 -5.78 8.06
N GLU A 118 15.83 -5.85 7.19
CA GLU A 118 15.89 -6.90 6.15
C GLU A 118 15.92 -8.33 6.73
N ASP A 119 16.53 -8.52 7.92
CA ASP A 119 16.50 -9.79 8.64
C ASP A 119 15.08 -10.15 9.11
N GLU A 120 14.33 -9.19 9.64
CA GLU A 120 12.93 -9.40 10.05
C GLU A 120 12.02 -9.66 8.86
N LYS A 121 12.23 -8.97 7.74
CA LYS A 121 11.51 -9.21 6.49
C LYS A 121 11.74 -10.64 5.99
N LYS A 122 12.99 -11.11 6.04
CA LYS A 122 13.35 -12.49 5.68
C LYS A 122 12.65 -13.50 6.57
N ARG A 123 12.73 -13.33 7.90
CA ARG A 123 12.04 -14.21 8.87
C ARG A 123 10.52 -14.20 8.67
N ALA A 124 9.95 -13.04 8.39
CA ALA A 124 8.53 -12.91 8.10
C ALA A 124 8.13 -13.71 6.86
N ILE A 125 8.90 -13.64 5.76
CA ILE A 125 8.63 -14.40 4.53
C ILE A 125 8.78 -15.91 4.77
N ASP A 126 9.87 -16.33 5.40
CA ASP A 126 10.18 -17.75 5.64
C ASP A 126 9.13 -18.41 6.55
N PHE A 127 8.51 -17.64 7.46
CA PHE A 127 7.51 -18.14 8.40
C PHE A 127 6.08 -18.14 7.85
N VAL A 128 5.80 -17.53 6.69
CA VAL A 128 4.45 -17.49 6.10
C VAL A 128 3.84 -18.90 5.90
N PRO A 129 4.55 -19.87 5.30
CA PRO A 129 3.99 -21.20 5.07
C PRO A 129 3.64 -21.89 6.38
N VAL A 130 4.53 -21.81 7.37
CA VAL A 130 4.35 -22.38 8.71
C VAL A 130 3.13 -21.77 9.40
N TYR A 131 2.97 -20.45 9.32
CA TYR A 131 1.82 -19.76 9.90
C TYR A 131 0.50 -20.19 9.26
N ILE A 132 0.47 -20.35 7.93
CA ILE A 132 -0.72 -20.79 7.20
C ILE A 132 -1.08 -22.23 7.57
N GLU A 133 -0.09 -23.11 7.70
CA GLU A 133 -0.28 -24.51 8.13
C GLU A 133 -0.81 -24.61 9.57
N GLN A 134 -0.32 -23.76 10.48
CA GLN A 134 -0.80 -23.69 11.87
C GLN A 134 -2.20 -23.09 12.00
N THR A 135 -2.62 -22.26 11.04
CA THR A 135 -3.93 -21.60 11.03
C THR A 135 -4.73 -21.95 9.78
N PRO A 136 -5.16 -23.22 9.61
CA PRO A 136 -5.85 -23.67 8.40
C PRO A 136 -7.22 -23.02 8.23
N ASN A 137 -7.83 -22.56 9.31
CA ASN A 137 -9.12 -21.89 9.28
C ASN A 137 -8.95 -20.40 8.99
N SER A 138 -9.37 -19.95 7.80
CA SER A 138 -9.19 -18.59 7.33
C SER A 138 -9.78 -17.54 8.28
N SER A 139 -10.79 -17.87 9.10
CA SER A 139 -11.34 -16.93 10.09
C SER A 139 -10.36 -16.55 11.20
N GLY A 140 -9.46 -17.45 11.61
CA GLY A 140 -8.47 -17.23 12.68
C GLY A 140 -7.16 -16.58 12.21
N GLN A 141 -6.94 -16.50 10.90
CA GLN A 141 -5.75 -15.87 10.32
C GLN A 141 -5.79 -14.35 10.52
N PHE A 142 -4.64 -13.78 10.91
CA PHE A 142 -4.46 -12.34 10.94
C PHE A 142 -4.53 -11.73 9.53
N TYR A 143 -4.86 -10.44 9.46
CA TYR A 143 -4.55 -9.66 8.27
C TYR A 143 -3.04 -9.43 8.19
N LEU A 144 -2.50 -9.24 6.98
CA LEU A 144 -1.05 -9.10 6.77
C LEU A 144 -0.44 -8.01 7.66
N ASN A 145 -1.09 -6.87 7.83
CA ASN A 145 -0.63 -5.81 8.73
C ASN A 145 -0.53 -6.30 10.20
N GLN A 146 -1.49 -7.08 10.66
CA GLN A 146 -1.51 -7.61 12.03
C GLN A 146 -0.49 -8.75 12.20
N TYR A 147 -0.31 -9.59 11.18
CA TYR A 147 0.77 -10.59 11.15
C TYR A 147 2.14 -9.91 11.27
N LEU A 148 2.37 -8.86 10.48
CA LEU A 148 3.63 -8.12 10.50
C LEU A 148 3.88 -7.39 11.83
N LYS A 149 2.82 -6.85 12.45
CA LYS A 149 2.91 -6.18 13.77
C LYS A 149 3.12 -7.17 14.92
N ALA A 150 2.47 -8.33 14.86
CA ALA A 150 2.53 -9.35 15.91
C ALA A 150 3.88 -10.09 15.93
N LYS A 151 4.63 -10.05 14.82
CA LYS A 151 5.92 -10.72 14.67
C LYS A 151 5.93 -12.16 15.22
N PRO A 152 4.98 -13.03 14.82
CA PRO A 152 4.85 -14.38 15.40
C PRO A 152 6.09 -15.25 15.20
N TRP A 153 6.94 -14.94 14.22
CA TRP A 153 8.21 -15.61 13.96
C TRP A 153 9.29 -15.33 15.01
N GLU A 154 9.17 -14.26 15.82
CA GLU A 154 10.12 -13.99 16.91
C GLU A 154 9.90 -14.90 18.13
N ILE A 155 8.70 -15.48 18.26
CA ILE A 155 8.33 -16.38 19.38
C ILE A 155 8.77 -17.83 19.09
N HIS A 156 9.01 -18.15 17.82
CA HIS A 156 9.38 -19.47 17.34
C HIS A 156 10.82 -19.54 16.79
N GLY A 157 11.63 -18.49 17.03
CA GLY A 157 13.04 -18.39 16.64
C GLY A 157 14.00 -18.82 17.75
#